data_AF-A0A1G0IF23-F1
#
_entry.id   AF-A0A1G0IF23-F1
#
_cell.length_a   1.000
_cell.length_b   1.000
_cell.length_c   1.000
_cell.angle_alpha   90.00
_cell.angle_beta   90.00
_cell.angle_gamma   90.00
#
_symmetry.space_group_name_H-M   'P 1'
#
loop_
_entity.id
_entity.type
_entity.pdbx_description
1 polymer ?
#
loop_
_entity_poly.entity_id
_entity_poly.type
_entity_poly.pdbx_seq_one_letter_code
_entity_poly.pdbx_strand_id
1 'polypeptide(L)'
;MKTSPALLVAPMAVFGLSGVALTIYFLLSDRSGPFHDNLVPELIGFCIEGFFLVGLLSLIQESRERARRRELWLSLRGSLRGILSNLDIAFLAPNAEPTRTRVLEQDVDSVARFMRELEESRMSLRSMTSLKRESVEALALVRDMIPVAAQLSASHMRWWIAIVDSMRQLSRAQTREAVEQSVYLLLENMGEFDRLSY
;
A
#
# COMPACT_ATOMS: atom_id res chain seq x y z
N MET A 1 -11.58 -9.37 0.03
CA MET A 1 -12.08 -9.88 -1.27
C MET A 1 -11.59 -8.94 -2.35
N LYS A 2 -10.76 -9.39 -3.31
CA LYS A 2 -10.46 -8.60 -4.52
C LYS A 2 -11.78 -8.46 -5.28
N THR A 3 -12.41 -7.29 -5.25
CA THR A 3 -13.41 -6.93 -6.25
C THR A 3 -12.64 -6.83 -7.56
N SER A 4 -12.66 -7.90 -8.35
CA SER A 4 -12.07 -7.87 -9.68
C SER A 4 -12.65 -6.67 -10.44
N PRO A 5 -11.85 -5.94 -11.24
CA PRO A 5 -12.36 -4.83 -12.05
C PRO A 5 -13.58 -5.26 -12.89
N ALA A 6 -13.65 -6.55 -13.25
CA ALA A 6 -14.82 -7.18 -13.87
C ALA A 6 -16.15 -6.96 -13.12
N LEU A 7 -16.17 -6.95 -11.78
CA LEU A 7 -17.39 -6.81 -10.99
C LEU A 7 -17.91 -5.35 -10.96
N LEU A 8 -17.02 -4.37 -11.11
CA LEU A 8 -17.36 -2.94 -11.22
C LEU A 8 -17.70 -2.54 -12.66
N VAL A 9 -17.00 -3.14 -13.64
CA VAL A 9 -17.22 -2.87 -15.06
C VAL A 9 -18.46 -3.58 -15.58
N ALA A 10 -18.84 -4.74 -15.04
CA ALA A 10 -20.00 -5.50 -15.53
C ALA A 10 -21.33 -4.72 -15.47
N PRO A 11 -21.71 -4.07 -14.35
CA PRO A 11 -22.95 -3.29 -14.30
C PRO A 11 -22.90 -2.08 -15.24
N MET A 12 -21.77 -1.37 -15.33
CA MET A 12 -21.59 -0.29 -16.30
C MET A 12 -21.74 -0.77 -17.73
N ALA A 13 -21.13 -1.91 -18.08
CA ALA A 13 -21.23 -2.50 -19.41
C ALA A 13 -22.67 -2.91 -19.73
N VAL A 14 -23.42 -3.46 -18.78
CA VAL A 14 -24.83 -3.81 -18.96
C VAL A 14 -25.66 -2.57 -19.25
N PHE A 15 -25.53 -1.50 -18.45
CA PHE A 15 -26.28 -0.25 -18.70
C PHE A 15 -25.87 0.43 -20.01
N GLY A 16 -24.57 0.47 -20.31
CA GLY A 16 -24.05 1.06 -21.55
C GLY A 16 -24.50 0.30 -22.80
N LEU A 17 -24.32 -1.03 -22.82
CA LEU A 17 -24.69 -1.87 -23.97
C LEU A 17 -26.22 -1.90 -24.16
N SER A 18 -26.99 -1.96 -23.08
CA SER A 18 -28.46 -1.94 -23.15
C SER A 18 -28.95 -0.58 -23.65
N GLY A 19 -28.39 0.53 -23.18
CA GLY A 19 -28.72 1.87 -23.65
C GLY A 19 -28.40 2.07 -25.14
N VAL A 20 -27.24 1.61 -25.59
CA VAL A 20 -26.85 1.64 -27.02
C VAL A 20 -27.78 0.77 -27.87
N ALA A 21 -28.07 -0.45 -27.44
CA ALA A 21 -28.98 -1.35 -28.16
C ALA A 21 -30.39 -0.77 -28.28
N LEU A 22 -30.92 -0.17 -27.20
CA LEU A 22 -32.22 0.50 -27.20
C LEU A 22 -32.24 1.74 -28.10
N THR A 23 -31.14 2.51 -28.13
CA THR A 23 -31.01 3.68 -29.01
C THR A 23 -30.97 3.26 -30.48
N ILE A 24 -30.22 2.19 -30.80
CA ILE A 24 -30.19 1.62 -32.15
C ILE A 24 -31.59 1.10 -32.54
N TYR A 25 -32.28 0.41 -31.63
CA TYR A 25 -33.65 -0.07 -31.86
C TYR A 25 -34.62 1.08 -32.13
N PHE A 26 -34.54 2.16 -31.36
CA PHE A 26 -35.37 3.35 -31.51
C PHE A 26 -35.12 4.10 -32.83
N LEU A 27 -33.87 4.20 -33.27
CA LEU A 27 -33.50 4.92 -34.49
C LEU A 27 -33.75 4.12 -35.79
N LEU A 28 -33.68 2.79 -35.74
CA LEU A 28 -33.79 1.92 -36.92
C LEU A 28 -35.17 1.29 -37.11
N SER A 29 -36.05 1.34 -36.10
CA SER A 29 -37.38 0.74 -36.18
C SER A 29 -38.42 1.79 -36.61
N ASP A 30 -39.07 1.57 -37.74
CA ASP A 30 -40.18 2.40 -38.24
C ASP A 30 -41.53 2.01 -37.57
N ARG A 31 -41.47 1.66 -36.29
CA ARG A 31 -42.61 1.13 -35.52
C ARG A 31 -43.25 2.24 -34.71
N SER A 32 -44.48 2.62 -35.05
CA SER A 32 -45.29 3.53 -34.24
C SER A 32 -46.12 2.75 -33.21
N GLY A 33 -46.09 3.17 -31.94
CA GLY A 33 -46.92 2.56 -30.90
C GLY A 33 -46.53 2.99 -29.49
N PRO A 34 -47.45 2.87 -28.50
CA PRO A 34 -47.25 3.41 -27.14
C PRO A 34 -45.98 2.93 -26.44
N PHE A 35 -45.54 1.71 -26.75
CA PHE A 35 -44.30 1.13 -26.23
C PHE A 35 -43.05 1.80 -26.83
N HIS A 36 -43.04 2.04 -28.15
CA HIS A 36 -41.90 2.63 -28.85
C HIS A 36 -41.78 4.13 -28.54
N ASP A 37 -42.91 4.84 -28.49
CA ASP A 37 -42.90 6.30 -28.44
C ASP A 37 -42.72 6.86 -27.01
N ASN A 38 -43.07 6.08 -25.98
CA ASN A 38 -42.96 6.49 -24.58
C ASN A 38 -41.95 5.64 -23.79
N LEU A 39 -42.10 4.31 -23.80
CA LEU A 39 -41.34 3.44 -22.90
C LEU A 39 -39.86 3.29 -23.32
N VAL A 40 -39.58 3.21 -24.62
CA VAL A 40 -38.20 3.06 -25.12
C VAL A 40 -37.33 4.29 -24.79
N PRO A 41 -37.77 5.54 -25.04
CA PRO A 41 -37.04 6.73 -24.60
C PRO A 41 -36.80 6.79 -23.09
N GLU A 42 -37.80 6.41 -22.27
CA GLU A 42 -37.68 6.37 -20.81
C GLU A 42 -36.63 5.33 -20.36
N LEU A 43 -36.64 4.14 -20.97
CA LEU A 43 -35.65 3.09 -20.73
C LEU A 43 -34.24 3.50 -21.17
N ILE A 44 -34.10 4.24 -22.27
CA ILE A 44 -32.81 4.81 -22.69
C ILE A 44 -32.31 5.80 -21.63
N GLY A 45 -33.18 6.72 -21.18
CA GLY A 45 -32.87 7.67 -20.10
C GLY A 45 -32.42 6.95 -18.82
N PHE A 46 -33.16 5.93 -18.40
CA PHE A 46 -32.80 5.09 -17.26
C PHE A 46 -31.44 4.39 -17.44
N CYS A 47 -31.14 3.89 -18.63
CA CYS A 47 -29.85 3.26 -18.91
C CYS A 47 -28.68 4.26 -18.83
N ILE A 48 -28.88 5.48 -19.33
CA ILE A 48 -27.87 6.54 -19.27
C ILE A 48 -27.64 6.98 -17.82
N GLU A 49 -28.71 7.25 -17.07
CA GLU A 49 -28.63 7.62 -15.65
C GLU A 49 -27.96 6.51 -14.82
N GLY A 50 -28.36 5.25 -15.04
CA GLY A 50 -27.76 4.09 -14.40
C GLY A 50 -26.27 3.95 -14.70
N PHE A 51 -25.87 4.17 -15.95
CA PHE A 51 -24.46 4.17 -16.35
C PHE A 51 -23.65 5.23 -15.61
N PHE A 52 -24.15 6.47 -15.56
CA PHE A 52 -23.46 7.57 -14.88
C PHE A 52 -23.39 7.37 -13.37
N LEU A 53 -24.49 6.96 -12.73
CA LEU A 53 -24.57 6.82 -11.28
C LEU A 53 -23.67 5.67 -10.80
N VAL A 54 -23.75 4.51 -11.45
CA VAL A 54 -22.89 3.36 -11.16
C VAL A 54 -21.43 3.69 -11.47
N GLY A 55 -21.15 4.34 -12.60
CA GLY A 55 -19.79 4.70 -12.98
C GLY A 55 -19.13 5.67 -12.00
N LEU A 56 -19.82 6.74 -11.62
CA LEU A 56 -19.31 7.71 -10.66
C LEU A 56 -19.08 7.08 -9.29
N LEU A 57 -20.04 6.28 -8.81
CA LEU A 57 -19.91 5.59 -7.53
C LEU A 57 -18.73 4.62 -7.53
N SER A 58 -18.53 3.90 -8.63
CA SER A 58 -17.41 2.98 -8.83
C SER A 58 -16.06 3.70 -8.73
N LEU A 59 -15.92 4.85 -9.40
CA LEU A 59 -14.71 5.67 -9.34
C LEU A 59 -14.45 6.21 -7.92
N ILE A 60 -15.49 6.66 -7.23
CA ILE A 60 -15.39 7.13 -5.85
C ILE A 60 -14.96 5.99 -4.91
N GLN A 61 -15.54 4.81 -5.05
CA GLN A 61 -15.19 3.63 -4.26
C GLN A 61 -13.72 3.25 -4.47
N GLU A 62 -13.26 3.21 -5.72
CA GLU A 62 -11.87 2.87 -6.03
C GLU A 62 -10.89 3.90 -5.46
N SER A 63 -11.21 5.20 -5.60
CA SER A 63 -10.42 6.29 -5.02
C SER A 63 -10.31 6.17 -3.49
N ARG A 64 -11.44 5.90 -2.81
CA ARG A 64 -11.47 5.72 -1.35
C ARG A 64 -10.71 4.49 -0.89
N GLU A 65 -10.81 3.38 -1.63
CA GLU A 65 -10.08 2.15 -1.31
C GLU A 65 -8.56 2.35 -1.48
N ARG A 66 -8.12 3.05 -2.53
CA ARG A 66 -6.71 3.43 -2.72
C ARG A 66 -6.21 4.31 -1.58
N ALA A 67 -6.99 5.32 -1.17
CA ALA A 67 -6.64 6.20 -0.06
C ALA A 67 -6.52 5.42 1.27
N ARG A 68 -7.46 4.52 1.54
CA ARG A 68 -7.46 3.65 2.72
C ARG A 68 -6.23 2.75 2.75
N ARG A 69 -5.91 2.07 1.65
CA ARG A 69 -4.71 1.21 1.55
C ARG A 69 -3.43 2.00 1.76
N ARG A 70 -3.34 3.22 1.19
CA ARG A 70 -2.22 4.13 1.44
C ARG A 70 -2.07 4.49 2.91
N GLU A 71 -3.17 4.79 3.60
CA GLU A 71 -3.15 5.12 5.03
C GLU A 71 -2.67 3.93 5.89
N LEU A 72 -3.17 2.72 5.61
CA LEU A 72 -2.70 1.50 6.28
C LEU A 72 -1.20 1.28 6.04
N TRP A 73 -0.72 1.47 4.81
CA TRP A 73 0.69 1.36 4.47
C TRP A 73 1.54 2.39 5.22
N LEU A 74 1.10 3.65 5.28
CA LEU A 74 1.78 4.71 6.02
C LEU A 74 1.80 4.44 7.54
N SER A 75 0.72 3.86 8.09
CA SER A 75 0.67 3.46 9.49
C SER A 75 1.71 2.38 9.81
N LEU A 76 1.87 1.39 8.91
CA LEU A 76 2.90 0.36 9.01
C LEU A 76 4.31 0.98 8.95
N ARG A 77 4.62 1.74 7.91
CA ARG A 77 5.89 2.48 7.77
C ARG A 77 6.19 3.36 8.99
N GLY A 78 5.18 4.07 9.48
CA GLY A 78 5.29 4.93 10.67
C GLY A 78 5.66 4.18 11.95
N SER A 79 5.30 2.90 12.07
CA SER A 79 5.72 2.09 13.22
C SER A 79 7.22 1.75 13.21
N LEU A 80 7.87 1.78 12.04
CA LEU A 80 9.31 1.54 11.86
C LEU A 80 10.16 2.81 11.92
N ARG A 81 9.51 3.95 12.18
CA ARG A 81 10.11 5.27 12.18
C ARG A 81 11.37 5.40 13.03
N GLY A 82 11.35 4.86 14.24
CA GLY A 82 12.49 4.93 15.14
C GLY A 82 13.70 4.17 14.61
N ILE A 83 13.47 3.00 13.99
CA ILE A 83 14.53 2.21 13.34
C ILE A 83 15.12 2.98 12.16
N LEU A 84 14.27 3.50 11.27
CA LEU A 84 14.70 4.30 10.12
C LEU A 84 15.50 5.53 10.55
N SER A 85 15.08 6.22 11.61
CA SER A 85 15.79 7.37 12.13
C SER A 85 17.15 7.00 12.73
N ASN A 86 17.25 5.88 13.44
CA ASN A 86 18.53 5.41 13.99
C ASN A 86 19.49 4.95 12.88
N LEU A 87 18.97 4.35 11.79
CA LEU A 87 19.76 4.00 10.62
C LEU A 87 20.29 5.24 9.89
N ASP A 88 19.45 6.26 9.72
CA ASP A 88 19.86 7.54 9.11
C ASP A 88 20.99 8.21 9.90
N ILE A 89 20.89 8.21 11.23
CA ILE A 89 21.95 8.71 12.12
C ILE A 89 23.21 7.83 12.04
N ALA A 90 23.05 6.52 11.85
CA ALA A 90 24.18 5.58 11.83
C ALA A 90 25.11 5.80 10.64
N PHE A 91 24.56 6.21 9.50
CA PHE A 91 25.29 6.43 8.25
C PHE A 91 25.48 7.91 7.90
N LEU A 92 25.13 8.80 8.84
CA LEU A 92 25.22 10.24 8.65
C LEU A 92 26.69 10.68 8.45
N ALA A 93 26.93 11.44 7.38
CA ALA A 93 28.24 12.02 7.13
C ALA A 93 28.63 13.02 8.24
N PRO A 94 29.93 13.19 8.54
CA PRO A 94 30.38 14.20 9.51
C PRO A 94 29.87 15.60 9.10
N ASN A 95 29.13 16.27 9.99
CA ASN A 95 28.49 17.58 9.79
C ASN A 95 27.25 17.61 8.88
N ALA A 96 26.69 16.47 8.51
CA ALA A 96 25.37 16.43 7.88
C ALA A 96 24.26 16.50 8.95
N GLU A 97 23.11 17.03 8.58
CA GLU A 97 21.90 16.99 9.41
C GLU A 97 21.09 15.72 9.11
N PRO A 98 20.48 15.10 10.14
CA PRO A 98 19.64 13.94 9.93
C PRO A 98 18.42 14.27 9.08
N THR A 99 18.04 13.32 8.24
CA THR A 99 16.85 13.40 7.41
C THR A 99 15.62 13.55 8.29
N ARG A 100 14.72 14.46 7.91
CA ARG A 100 13.45 14.62 8.62
C ARG A 100 12.69 13.31 8.64
N THR A 101 12.27 12.90 9.84
CA THR A 101 11.64 11.60 10.09
C THR A 101 10.44 11.31 9.18
N ARG A 102 9.61 12.31 8.90
CA ARG A 102 8.47 12.20 7.98
C ARG A 102 8.88 11.83 6.54
N VAL A 103 10.05 12.27 6.10
CA VAL A 103 10.59 11.93 4.78
C VAL A 103 11.00 10.47 4.76
N LEU A 104 11.70 9.99 5.80
CA LEU A 104 12.12 8.58 5.91
C LEU A 104 10.93 7.61 5.88
N GLU A 105 9.81 7.96 6.53
CA GLU A 105 8.59 7.14 6.52
C GLU A 105 7.97 7.01 5.12
N GLN A 106 8.05 8.07 4.32
CA GLN A 106 7.38 8.14 3.01
C GLN A 106 8.29 7.71 1.86
N ASP A 107 9.59 7.86 2.03
CA ASP A 107 10.59 7.58 1.02
C ASP A 107 10.95 6.09 0.99
N VAL A 108 10.56 5.42 -0.09
CA VAL A 108 10.86 4.01 -0.32
C VAL A 108 12.34 3.78 -0.59
N ASP A 109 13.01 4.75 -1.20
CA ASP A 109 14.40 4.63 -1.64
C ASP A 109 15.38 4.72 -0.46
N SER A 110 14.93 5.23 0.69
CA SER A 110 15.72 5.29 1.92
C SER A 110 16.24 3.92 2.37
N VAL A 111 15.45 2.86 2.23
CA VAL A 111 15.86 1.49 2.58
C VAL A 111 16.97 0.99 1.65
N ALA A 112 16.84 1.23 0.34
CA ALA A 112 17.85 0.86 -0.64
C ALA A 112 19.16 1.67 -0.44
N ARG A 113 19.07 2.92 0.01
CA ARG A 113 20.23 3.71 0.43
C ARG A 113 20.92 3.06 1.64
N PHE A 114 20.17 2.74 2.70
CA PHE A 114 20.74 2.12 3.90
C PHE A 114 21.37 0.75 3.64
N MET A 115 20.80 -0.05 2.72
CA MET A 115 21.42 -1.31 2.30
C MET A 115 22.81 -1.08 1.69
N ARG A 116 22.94 -0.12 0.78
CA ARG A 116 24.24 0.22 0.16
C ARG A 116 25.24 0.73 1.21
N GLU A 117 24.81 1.61 2.10
CA GLU A 117 25.67 2.16 3.15
C GLU A 117 26.13 1.11 4.18
N LEU A 118 25.30 0.08 4.42
CA LEU A 118 25.66 -1.07 5.26
C LEU A 118 26.69 -1.98 4.58
N GLU A 119 26.65 -2.12 3.25
CA GLU A 119 27.64 -2.88 2.48
C GLU A 119 28.99 -2.14 2.40
N GLU A 120 28.96 -0.83 2.25
CA GLU A 120 30.15 0.01 2.07
C GLU A 120 30.81 0.42 3.39
N SER A 121 30.05 0.51 4.49
CA SER A 121 30.54 1.00 5.77
C SER A 121 30.24 0.07 6.93
N ARG A 122 31.19 0.01 7.86
CA ARG A 122 30.99 -0.68 9.13
C ARG A 122 30.28 0.23 10.12
N MET A 123 29.12 -0.22 10.60
CA MET A 123 28.33 0.53 11.57
C MET A 123 29.09 0.69 12.91
N SER A 124 28.93 1.84 13.56
CA SER A 124 29.55 2.08 14.87
C SER A 124 28.87 1.28 15.99
N LEU A 125 29.63 0.94 17.05
CA LEU A 125 29.12 0.23 18.24
C LEU A 125 27.99 1.01 18.95
N ARG A 126 28.06 2.35 18.92
CA ARG A 126 27.01 3.24 19.43
C ARG A 126 25.73 3.07 18.62
N SER A 127 25.84 3.13 17.29
CA SER A 127 24.69 2.97 16.38
C SER A 127 24.04 1.59 16.51
N MET A 128 24.86 0.53 16.63
CA MET A 128 24.38 -0.83 16.90
C MET A 128 23.57 -0.93 18.19
N THR A 129 24.07 -0.30 19.25
CA THR A 129 23.40 -0.30 20.56
C THR A 129 22.09 0.48 20.50
N SER A 130 22.07 1.63 19.81
CA SER A 130 20.86 2.41 19.60
C SER A 130 19.80 1.63 18.82
N LEU A 131 20.17 0.96 17.71
CA LEU A 131 19.26 0.14 16.92
C LEU A 131 18.72 -1.06 17.70
N LYS A 132 19.57 -1.71 18.48
CA LYS A 132 19.15 -2.81 19.35
C LYS A 132 18.13 -2.35 20.39
N ARG A 133 18.39 -1.21 21.04
CA ARG A 133 17.46 -0.63 22.02
C ARG A 133 16.13 -0.27 21.38
N GLU A 134 16.17 0.43 20.25
CA GLU A 134 14.97 0.79 19.49
C GLU A 134 14.17 -0.45 19.07
N SER A 135 14.86 -1.51 18.66
CA SER A 135 14.21 -2.78 18.30
C SER A 135 13.47 -3.39 19.49
N VAL A 136 14.04 -3.34 20.70
CA VAL A 136 13.36 -3.80 21.91
C VAL A 136 12.12 -2.96 22.22
N GLU A 137 12.24 -1.64 22.14
CA GLU A 137 11.17 -0.68 22.46
C GLU A 137 10.01 -0.77 21.46
N ALA A 138 10.31 -0.89 20.17
CA ALA A 138 9.32 -0.88 19.10
C ALA A 138 8.70 -2.26 18.78
N LEU A 139 9.33 -3.38 19.19
CA LEU A 139 8.92 -4.74 18.78
C LEU A 139 7.45 -5.05 19.09
N ALA A 140 6.96 -4.66 20.27
CA ALA A 140 5.57 -4.90 20.64
C ALA A 140 4.61 -4.18 19.69
N LEU A 141 4.86 -2.89 19.43
CA LEU A 141 4.06 -2.09 18.51
C LEU A 141 4.07 -2.68 17.09
N VAL A 142 5.25 -2.98 16.55
CA VAL A 142 5.38 -3.51 15.19
C VAL A 142 4.68 -4.87 15.07
N ARG A 143 4.81 -5.74 16.06
CA ARG A 143 4.09 -7.03 16.10
C ARG A 143 2.58 -6.83 16.11
N ASP A 144 2.08 -5.89 16.89
CA ASP A 144 0.64 -5.63 17.02
C ASP A 144 0.04 -5.04 15.72
N MET A 145 0.88 -4.63 14.76
CA MET A 145 0.47 -4.21 13.41
C MET A 145 0.33 -5.35 12.39
N ILE A 146 0.61 -6.61 12.74
CA ILE A 146 0.38 -7.77 11.84
C ILE A 146 -1.05 -7.79 11.24
N PRO A 147 -2.13 -7.54 12.02
CA PRO A 147 -3.49 -7.47 11.47
C PRO A 147 -3.68 -6.30 10.48
N VAL A 148 -2.96 -5.19 10.65
CA VAL A 148 -2.99 -4.04 9.73
C VAL A 148 -2.33 -4.42 8.39
N ALA A 149 -1.19 -5.11 8.43
CA ALA A 149 -0.56 -5.64 7.22
C ALA A 149 -1.44 -6.67 6.49
N ALA A 150 -2.17 -7.50 7.23
CA ALA A 150 -3.12 -8.46 6.66
C ALA A 150 -4.30 -7.79 5.94
N GLN A 151 -4.72 -6.59 6.38
CA GLN A 151 -5.77 -5.82 5.70
C GLN A 151 -5.32 -5.33 4.31
N LEU A 152 -4.03 -5.09 4.10
CA LEU A 152 -3.49 -4.78 2.77
C LEU A 152 -3.52 -6.01 1.86
N SER A 153 -2.89 -7.11 2.30
CA SER A 153 -2.93 -8.40 1.61
C SER A 153 -2.22 -9.49 2.42
N ALA A 154 -2.38 -10.75 2.00
CA ALA A 154 -1.59 -11.86 2.53
C ALA A 154 -0.07 -11.70 2.30
N SER A 155 0.36 -11.08 1.19
CA SER A 155 1.78 -10.86 0.91
C SER A 155 2.40 -9.82 1.84
N HIS A 156 1.69 -8.72 2.08
CA HIS A 156 2.10 -7.70 3.05
C HIS A 156 2.23 -8.29 4.46
N MET A 157 1.28 -9.12 4.89
CA MET A 157 1.36 -9.81 6.18
C MET A 157 2.62 -10.69 6.30
N ARG A 158 2.97 -11.45 5.26
CA ARG A 158 4.15 -12.33 5.29
C ARG A 158 5.45 -11.54 5.48
N TRP A 159 5.65 -10.48 4.70
CA TRP A 159 6.84 -9.63 4.86
C TRP A 159 6.84 -8.89 6.19
N TRP A 160 5.68 -8.46 6.67
CA TRP A 160 5.56 -7.85 7.98
C TRP A 160 5.98 -8.78 9.12
N ILE A 161 5.60 -10.07 9.04
CA ILE A 161 6.08 -11.08 9.99
C ILE A 161 7.60 -11.24 9.93
N ALA A 162 8.19 -11.23 8.72
CA ALA A 162 9.64 -11.30 8.56
C ALA A 162 10.36 -10.07 9.14
N ILE A 163 9.79 -8.87 9.01
CA ILE A 163 10.25 -7.64 9.68
C ILE A 163 10.21 -7.82 11.20
N VAL A 164 9.10 -8.31 11.76
CA VAL A 164 8.97 -8.57 13.21
C VAL A 164 10.02 -9.59 13.69
N ASP A 165 10.26 -10.65 12.92
CA ASP A 165 11.23 -11.68 13.28
C ASP A 165 12.68 -11.18 13.19
N SER A 166 13.02 -10.37 12.19
CA SER A 166 14.35 -9.74 12.08
C SER A 166 14.58 -8.70 13.20
N MET A 167 13.57 -7.91 13.59
CA MET A 167 13.64 -7.04 14.77
C MET A 167 13.83 -7.84 16.06
N ARG A 168 13.17 -8.99 16.19
CA ARG A 168 13.38 -9.90 17.34
C ARG A 168 14.81 -10.45 17.35
N GLN A 169 15.37 -10.83 16.22
CA GLN A 169 16.77 -11.28 16.12
C GLN A 169 17.74 -10.16 16.51
N LEU A 170 17.53 -8.95 15.99
CA LEU A 170 18.31 -7.75 16.32
C LEU A 170 18.28 -7.46 17.84
N SER A 171 17.11 -7.54 18.46
CA SER A 171 16.97 -7.32 19.92
C SER A 171 17.75 -8.32 20.78
N ARG A 172 18.02 -9.53 20.25
CA ARG A 172 18.69 -10.63 20.96
C ARG A 172 20.16 -10.78 20.59
N ALA A 173 20.62 -10.16 19.50
CA ALA A 173 21.98 -10.27 18.99
C ALA A 173 23.01 -9.84 20.05
N GLN A 174 24.02 -10.68 20.28
CA GLN A 174 25.08 -10.45 21.29
C GLN A 174 26.44 -10.14 20.66
N THR A 175 26.61 -10.42 19.37
CA THR A 175 27.84 -10.16 18.62
C THR A 175 27.61 -9.07 17.60
N ARG A 176 28.70 -8.43 17.18
CA ARG A 176 28.69 -7.40 16.15
C ARG A 176 28.11 -7.95 14.84
N GLU A 177 28.58 -9.13 14.45
CA GLU A 177 28.21 -9.82 13.22
C GLU A 177 26.71 -10.16 13.22
N ALA A 178 26.19 -10.62 14.37
CA ALA A 178 24.75 -10.91 14.51
C ALA A 178 23.89 -9.66 14.40
N VAL A 179 24.36 -8.51 14.91
CA VAL A 179 23.67 -7.22 14.75
C VAL A 179 23.66 -6.79 13.29
N GLU A 180 24.83 -6.77 12.63
CA GLU A 180 24.94 -6.39 11.21
C GLU A 180 24.07 -7.29 10.32
N GLN A 181 24.09 -8.61 10.55
CA GLN A 181 23.24 -9.56 9.83
C GLN A 181 21.74 -9.33 10.09
N SER A 182 21.35 -9.07 11.34
CA SER A 182 19.94 -8.82 11.67
C SER A 182 19.44 -7.50 11.06
N VAL A 183 20.29 -6.47 11.01
CA VAL A 183 19.97 -5.20 10.35
C VAL A 183 19.86 -5.39 8.84
N TYR A 184 20.76 -6.18 8.23
CA TYR A 184 20.66 -6.52 6.81
C TYR A 184 19.34 -7.21 6.48
N LEU A 185 18.99 -8.27 7.22
CA LEU A 185 17.72 -9.00 7.04
C LEU A 185 16.51 -8.07 7.26
N LEU A 186 16.58 -7.18 8.23
CA LEU A 186 15.51 -6.21 8.48
C LEU A 186 15.31 -5.28 7.27
N LEU A 187 16.40 -4.71 6.74
CA LEU A 187 16.36 -3.85 5.57
C LEU A 187 15.88 -4.59 4.32
N GLU A 188 16.33 -5.82 4.09
CA GLU A 188 15.88 -6.65 2.98
C GLU A 188 14.37 -6.91 3.04
N ASN A 189 13.87 -7.31 4.22
CA ASN A 189 12.43 -7.54 4.41
C ASN A 189 11.60 -6.26 4.27
N MET A 190 12.13 -5.11 4.72
CA MET A 190 11.50 -3.81 4.50
C MET A 190 11.45 -3.45 3.00
N GLY A 191 12.54 -3.69 2.27
CA GLY A 191 12.59 -3.46 0.83
C GLY A 191 11.58 -4.32 0.07
N GLU A 192 11.44 -5.60 0.42
CA GLU A 192 10.44 -6.49 -0.16
C GLU A 192 9.01 -6.09 0.20
N PHE A 193 8.79 -5.61 1.43
CA PHE A 193 7.51 -5.04 1.84
C PHE A 193 7.14 -3.80 1.01
N ASP A 194 8.09 -2.88 0.80
CA ASP A 194 7.84 -1.64 0.08
C ASP A 194 7.61 -1.86 -1.42
N ARG A 195 8.27 -2.86 -2.03
CA ARG A 195 8.06 -3.27 -3.43
C ARG A 195 6.64 -3.72 -3.74
N LEU A 196 5.90 -4.22 -2.75
CA LEU A 196 4.53 -4.66 -2.97
C LEU A 196 3.59 -3.52 -3.33
N SER A 197 3.91 -2.29 -2.92
CA SER A 197 3.07 -1.08 -3.07
C SER A 197 1.63 -1.23 -2.53
N TYR A 198 0.94 -0.13 -2.28
CA TYR A 198 -0.42 -0.15 -1.73
C TYR A 198 -1.50 -0.31 -2.79
#